data_AF-A0A7S3FR71-F1
#
_entry.id   AF-A0A7S3FR71-F1
#
_cell.length_a   1.000
_cell.length_b   1.000
_cell.length_c   1.000
_cell.angle_alpha   90.00
_cell.angle_beta   90.00
_cell.angle_gamma   90.00
#
_symmetry.space_group_name_H-M   'P 1'
#
loop_
_entity.id
_entity.type
_entity.pdbx_description
1 polymer ?
#
loop_
_entity_poly.entity_id
_entity_poly.type
_entity_poly.pdbx_seq_one_letter_code
_entity_poly.pdbx_strand_id
1 'polypeptide(L)'
;RADESLSTAVQFAVLLRQRGVKVGLPSFPDIQNKPYLDEQSVMHWPVIMLYPESGQVELIEDFAENSAFDAMLDMMFRDDGSDLPWDERGEYTRRGVTLYYSAGAGE
;
A
#
# COMPACT_ATOMS: atom_id res chain seq x y z
N ARG A 1 3.47 27.72 -4.16
CA ARG A 1 2.76 26.85 -3.17
C ARG A 1 1.40 26.34 -3.64
N ALA A 2 0.37 27.17 -3.87
CA ALA A 2 -0.93 26.67 -4.36
C ALA A 2 -0.90 26.27 -5.85
N ASP A 3 -0.22 27.06 -6.68
CA ASP A 3 -0.02 26.81 -8.13
C ASP A 3 0.78 25.52 -8.39
N GLU A 4 1.88 25.33 -7.65
CA GLU A 4 2.67 24.09 -7.69
C GLU A 4 1.86 22.87 -7.23
N SER A 5 1.08 22.98 -6.16
CA SER A 5 0.23 21.88 -5.70
C SER A 5 -0.84 21.49 -6.72
N LEU A 6 -1.39 22.46 -7.45
CA LEU A 6 -2.33 22.20 -8.53
C LEU A 6 -1.63 21.51 -9.71
N SER A 7 -0.44 21.98 -10.08
CA SER A 7 0.39 21.36 -11.13
C SER A 7 0.70 19.90 -10.80
N THR A 8 1.14 19.59 -9.58
CA THR A 8 1.39 18.22 -9.12
C THR A 8 0.14 17.34 -9.16
N ALA A 9 -1.01 17.85 -8.69
CA ALA A 9 -2.26 17.10 -8.72
C ALA A 9 -2.73 16.79 -10.16
N VAL A 10 -2.56 17.74 -11.09
CA VAL A 10 -2.85 17.54 -12.51
C VAL A 10 -1.93 16.49 -13.12
N GLN A 11 -0.62 16.57 -12.85
CA GLN A 11 0.35 15.57 -13.31
C GLN A 11 0.00 14.17 -12.78
N PHE A 12 -0.34 14.07 -11.50
CA PHE A 12 -0.78 12.82 -10.87
C PHE A 12 -2.00 12.23 -11.58
N ALA A 13 -3.04 13.05 -11.81
CA ALA A 13 -4.26 12.61 -12.49
C ALA A 13 -4.00 12.16 -13.95
N VAL A 14 -3.08 12.81 -14.67
CA VAL A 14 -2.68 12.40 -16.01
C VAL A 14 -2.00 11.03 -15.99
N LEU A 15 -1.04 10.83 -15.08
CA LEU A 15 -0.31 9.57 -14.97
C LEU A 15 -1.22 8.40 -14.56
N LEU A 16 -2.17 8.62 -13.63
CA LEU A 16 -3.15 7.59 -13.25
C LEU A 16 -3.93 7.11 -14.47
N ARG A 17 -4.39 8.03 -15.31
CA ARG A 17 -5.12 7.72 -16.54
C ARG A 17 -4.25 6.96 -17.55
N GLN A 18 -3.02 7.40 -17.75
CA GLN A 18 -2.08 6.74 -18.68
C GLN A 18 -1.75 5.31 -18.24
N ARG A 19 -1.67 5.08 -16.92
CA ARG A 19 -1.38 3.77 -16.32
C ARG A 19 -2.61 2.88 -16.13
N GLY A 20 -3.81 3.38 -16.45
CA GLY A 20 -5.06 2.64 -16.29
C GLY A 20 -5.46 2.40 -14.83
N VAL A 21 -4.97 3.22 -13.89
CA VAL A 21 -5.31 3.13 -12.47
C VAL A 21 -6.71 3.69 -12.23
N LYS A 22 -7.56 2.89 -11.58
CA LYS A 22 -8.91 3.29 -11.16
C LYS A 22 -8.87 3.76 -9.71
N VAL A 23 -9.46 4.93 -9.44
CA VAL A 23 -9.56 5.49 -8.09
C VAL A 23 -11.01 5.41 -7.63
N GLY A 24 -11.25 4.74 -6.50
CA GLY A 24 -12.55 4.61 -5.87
C GLY A 24 -12.78 5.61 -4.74
N LEU A 25 -13.90 5.46 -4.05
CA LEU A 25 -14.17 6.17 -2.80
C LEU A 25 -13.25 5.67 -1.69
N PRO A 26 -12.91 6.52 -0.70
CA PRO A 26 -12.07 6.11 0.41
C PRO A 26 -12.75 5.02 1.25
N SER A 27 -12.10 3.86 1.40
CA SER A 27 -12.56 2.78 2.27
C SER A 27 -12.03 2.91 3.71
N PHE A 28 -10.97 3.69 3.91
CA PHE A 28 -10.31 3.91 5.21
C PHE A 28 -10.17 5.42 5.47
N PRO A 29 -11.23 6.10 5.92
CA PRO A 29 -11.25 7.57 6.04
C PRO A 29 -10.29 8.12 7.10
N ASP A 30 -9.93 7.29 8.08
CA ASP A 30 -8.99 7.67 9.15
C ASP A 30 -7.53 7.72 8.67
N ILE A 31 -7.23 7.12 7.51
CA ILE A 31 -5.89 7.13 6.91
C ILE A 31 -5.80 8.31 5.95
N GLN A 32 -5.01 9.31 6.35
CA GLN A 32 -4.87 10.56 5.60
C GLN A 32 -3.61 10.64 4.74
N ASN A 33 -2.73 9.62 4.79
CA ASN A 33 -1.54 9.54 3.94
C ASN A 33 -1.96 9.61 2.47
N LYS A 34 -1.26 10.45 1.70
CA LYS A 34 -1.56 10.69 0.28
C LYS A 34 -0.44 10.12 -0.57
N PRO A 35 -0.77 9.53 -1.73
CA PRO A 35 0.26 9.16 -2.67
C PRO A 35 0.96 10.41 -3.21
N TYR A 36 2.23 10.26 -3.58
CA TYR A 36 3.05 11.33 -4.14
C TYR A 36 3.86 10.84 -5.34
N LEU A 37 4.44 11.78 -6.09
CA LEU A 37 5.36 11.50 -7.20
C LEU A 37 6.78 11.83 -6.76
N ASP A 38 7.72 10.94 -7.03
CA ASP A 38 9.15 11.25 -6.90
C ASP A 38 9.66 12.08 -8.08
N GLU A 39 10.96 12.41 -8.07
CA GLU A 39 11.61 13.19 -9.12
C GLU A 39 11.63 12.46 -10.48
N GLN A 40 11.46 11.13 -10.48
CA GLN A 40 11.42 10.26 -11.65
C GLN A 40 9.99 9.97 -12.13
N SER A 41 8.98 10.64 -11.56
CA SER A 41 7.55 10.42 -11.82
C SER A 41 7.05 9.02 -11.46
N VAL A 42 7.73 8.31 -10.56
CA VAL A 42 7.25 7.08 -9.93
C VAL A 42 6.22 7.47 -8.87
N MET A 43 5.07 6.77 -8.85
CA MET A 43 4.07 6.95 -7.80
C MET A 43 4.47 6.15 -6.56
N HIS A 44 4.45 6.83 -5.43
CA HIS A 44 4.58 6.24 -4.11
C HIS A 44 3.21 6.18 -3.45
N TRP A 45 2.79 5.00 -3.04
CA TRP A 45 1.46 4.71 -2.54
C TRP A 45 1.48 4.39 -1.04
N PRO A 46 0.55 4.95 -0.24
CA PRO A 46 0.22 4.36 1.03
C PRO A 46 -0.52 3.04 0.80
N VAL A 47 -0.02 1.95 1.38
CA VAL A 47 -0.61 0.60 1.26
C VAL A 47 -1.07 0.14 2.64
N ILE A 48 -2.33 -0.32 2.71
CA ILE A 48 -2.93 -0.83 3.92
C ILE A 48 -2.89 -2.35 3.87
N MET A 49 -2.23 -2.96 4.85
CA MET A 49 -2.18 -4.40 5.06
C MET A 49 -3.19 -4.77 6.12
N LEU A 50 -4.05 -5.74 5.80
CA LEU A 50 -5.10 -6.24 6.69
C LEU A 50 -4.79 -7.68 7.05
N TYR A 51 -4.80 -7.98 8.34
CA TYR A 51 -4.61 -9.31 8.89
C TYR A 51 -5.94 -9.76 9.53
N PRO A 52 -6.89 -10.29 8.75
CA PRO A 52 -8.26 -10.49 9.20
C PRO A 52 -8.37 -11.50 10.36
N GLU A 53 -7.47 -12.47 10.45
CA GLU A 53 -7.46 -13.50 11.50
C GLU A 53 -7.10 -12.92 12.87
N SER A 54 -6.23 -11.90 12.92
CA SER A 54 -5.78 -11.24 14.14
C SER A 54 -6.46 -9.88 14.38
N GLY A 55 -7.21 -9.38 13.38
CA GLY A 55 -7.82 -8.05 13.39
C GLY A 55 -6.81 -6.90 13.29
N GLN A 56 -5.55 -7.19 12.93
CA GLN A 56 -4.50 -6.18 12.84
C GLN A 56 -4.58 -5.43 11.52
N VAL A 57 -4.20 -4.15 11.59
CA VAL A 57 -4.10 -3.24 10.44
C VAL A 57 -2.74 -2.58 10.50
N GLU A 58 -2.03 -2.59 9.38
CA GLU A 58 -0.73 -1.96 9.24
C GLU A 58 -0.72 -1.04 8.03
N LEU A 59 -0.05 0.10 8.15
CA LEU A 59 0.10 1.08 7.08
C LEU A 59 1.55 1.15 6.65
N ILE A 60 1.77 0.83 5.38
CA ILE A 60 3.03 1.05 4.69
C ILE A 60 2.92 2.41 4.04
N GLU A 61 3.62 3.40 4.61
CA GLU A 61 3.44 4.80 4.21
C GLU A 61 3.99 5.12 2.83
N ASP A 62 5.00 4.36 2.40
CA ASP A 62 5.77 4.61 1.19
C ASP A 62 6.05 3.31 0.42
N PHE A 63 5.21 3.03 -0.58
CA PHE A 63 5.36 1.90 -1.49
C PHE A 63 5.45 2.38 -2.95
N ALA A 64 6.64 2.33 -3.53
CA ALA A 64 6.83 2.68 -4.94
C ALA A 64 6.09 1.72 -5.88
N GLU A 65 5.40 2.23 -6.89
CA GLU A 65 4.56 1.43 -7.82
C GLU A 65 5.35 0.40 -8.64
N ASN A 66 6.67 0.56 -8.75
CA ASN A 66 7.58 -0.37 -9.42
C ASN A 66 8.21 -1.39 -8.48
N SER A 67 7.90 -1.34 -7.18
CA SER A 67 8.33 -2.32 -6.19
C SER A 67 7.50 -3.60 -6.28
N ALA A 68 8.16 -4.74 -6.07
CA ALA A 68 7.49 -6.02 -5.92
C ALA A 68 7.08 -6.22 -4.45
N PHE A 69 5.87 -6.73 -4.22
CA PHE A 69 5.44 -7.16 -2.90
C PHE A 69 6.36 -8.24 -2.31
N ASP A 70 6.93 -9.10 -3.15
CA ASP A 70 7.81 -10.19 -2.73
C ASP A 70 8.96 -9.74 -1.81
N ALA A 71 9.70 -8.70 -2.22
CA ALA A 71 10.80 -8.13 -1.46
C ALA A 71 10.34 -7.43 -0.17
N MET A 72 9.15 -6.84 -0.19
CA MET A 72 8.54 -6.23 1.00
C MET A 72 8.11 -7.30 2.00
N LEU A 73 7.50 -8.39 1.54
CA LEU A 73 7.11 -9.52 2.36
C LEU A 73 8.32 -10.21 3.00
N ASP A 74 9.45 -10.31 2.30
CA ASP A 74 10.71 -10.81 2.87
C ASP A 74 11.19 -9.95 4.06
N MET A 75 10.97 -8.64 3.99
CA MET A 75 11.34 -7.71 5.06
C MET A 75 10.40 -7.79 6.26
N MET A 76 9.09 -7.93 6.00
CA MET A 76 8.03 -7.93 7.03
C MET A 76 7.90 -9.27 7.76
N PHE A 77 8.05 -10.40 7.05
CA PHE A 77 7.80 -11.75 7.58
C PHE A 77 9.10 -12.56 7.66
N ARG A 78 10.07 -12.07 8.42
CA ARG A 78 11.34 -12.76 8.63
C ARG A 78 11.12 -14.11 9.31
N ASP A 79 11.93 -15.09 8.93
CA ASP A 79 11.80 -16.48 9.42
C ASP A 79 12.05 -16.64 10.93
N ASP A 80 12.62 -15.63 11.59
CA ASP A 80 12.82 -15.61 13.05
C ASP A 80 11.58 -15.12 13.82
N GLY A 81 10.55 -14.60 13.12
CA GLY A 81 9.26 -14.20 13.69
C GLY A 81 9.34 -13.05 14.70
N SER A 82 10.49 -12.37 14.82
CA SER A 82 10.75 -11.40 15.89
C SER A 82 10.03 -10.06 15.71
N ASP A 83 9.54 -9.80 14.51
CA ASP A 83 9.12 -8.46 14.08
C ASP A 83 7.61 -8.23 14.21
N LEU A 84 6.84 -9.25 14.60
CA LEU A 84 5.38 -9.20 14.74
C LEU A 84 4.95 -9.49 16.19
N PRO A 85 4.95 -8.49 17.10
CA PRO A 85 4.64 -8.71 18.51
C PRO A 85 3.20 -9.18 18.77
N TRP A 86 2.33 -9.05 17.77
CA TRP A 86 0.94 -9.50 17.80
C TRP A 86 0.76 -10.95 17.28
N ASP A 87 1.77 -11.55 16.65
CA ASP A 87 1.73 -12.93 16.13
C ASP A 87 2.25 -13.92 17.18
N GLU A 88 1.52 -14.07 18.28
CA GLU A 88 1.90 -14.96 19.39
C GLU A 88 2.10 -16.43 18.96
N ARG A 89 1.47 -16.85 17.85
CA ARG A 89 1.52 -18.22 17.34
C ARG A 89 2.58 -18.44 16.26
N GLY A 90 3.23 -17.38 15.78
CA GLY A 90 4.23 -17.47 14.70
C GLY A 90 3.64 -18.00 13.39
N GLU A 91 2.38 -17.69 13.10
CA GLU A 91 1.67 -18.17 11.91
C GLU A 91 2.01 -17.35 10.66
N TYR A 92 2.46 -16.11 10.84
CA TYR A 92 2.79 -15.17 9.76
C TYR A 92 4.24 -15.31 9.33
N THR A 93 4.51 -16.39 8.60
CA THR A 93 5.82 -16.64 7.98
C THR A 93 5.81 -16.27 6.51
N ARG A 94 6.99 -15.98 5.94
CA ARG A 94 7.14 -15.64 4.53
C ARG A 94 6.48 -16.64 3.57
N ARG A 95 6.49 -17.93 3.94
CA ARG A 95 5.92 -19.03 3.15
C ARG A 95 4.46 -19.35 3.49
N GLY A 96 3.96 -18.87 4.63
CA GLY A 96 2.60 -19.10 5.10
C GLY A 96 1.61 -18.03 4.66
N VAL A 97 2.09 -16.83 4.32
CA VAL A 97 1.22 -15.71 3.92
C VAL A 97 0.80 -15.79 2.45
N THR A 98 -0.45 -15.43 2.18
CA THR A 98 -0.99 -15.24 0.82
C THR A 98 -1.65 -13.87 0.73
N LEU A 99 -1.30 -13.11 -0.31
CA LEU A 99 -1.90 -11.79 -0.54
C LEU A 99 -3.19 -11.89 -1.32
N TYR A 100 -4.19 -11.15 -0.85
CA TYR A 100 -5.46 -10.94 -1.53
C TYR A 100 -5.71 -9.44 -1.65
N TYR A 101 -6.38 -9.04 -2.73
CA TYR A 101 -6.84 -7.66 -2.90
C TYR A 101 -8.27 -7.68 -3.44
N SER A 102 -9.04 -6.65 -3.10
CA SER A 102 -10.35 -6.44 -3.71
C SER A 102 -10.19 -5.59 -4.95
N ALA A 103 -10.53 -6.15 -6.11
CA ALA A 103 -10.60 -5.40 -7.37
C ALA A 103 -11.89 -4.55 -7.50
N GLY A 104 -12.68 -4.46 -6.43
CA GLY A 104 -14.07 -4.00 -6.45
C GLY A 104 -15.01 -5.14 -6.79
N ALA A 105 -15.72 -5.65 -5.78
CA ALA A 105 -16.96 -6.40 -5.97
C ALA A 105 -18.08 -5.59 -5.29
N GLY A 106 -18.99 -5.03 -6.09
CA GLY A 106 -20.17 -4.30 -5.61
C GLY A 106 -20.48 -3.11 -6.50
N GLU A 107 -21.62 -3.21 -7.17
CA GLU A 107 -22.30 -2.26 -8.08
C GLU A 107 -22.26 -0.77 -7.67
#